data_AF-A0A7C3Q4Q9-F1
#
_entry.id   AF-A0A7C3Q4Q9-F1
#
_cell.length_a   1.000
_cell.length_b   1.000
_cell.length_c   1.000
_cell.angle_alpha   90.00
_cell.angle_beta   90.00
_cell.angle_gamma   90.00
#
_symmetry.space_group_name_H-M   'P 1'
#
loop_
_entity.id
_entity.type
_entity.pdbx_description
1 polymer ?
#
loop_
_entity_poly.entity_id
_entity_poly.type
_entity_poly.pdbx_seq_one_letter_code
_entity_poly.pdbx_strand_id
1 'polypeptide(L)' 'MIQSFACRETERVFKREISRKLPQDIQRLAMRKLWMLHAAKDLGELRIPPSNHLEALKGDRKGQYSIRIT' A
#
# COMPACT_ATOMS: atom_id res chain seq x y z
N MET A 1 0.28 2.42 11.12
CA MET A 1 1.34 1.40 11.34
C MET A 1 0.93 0.06 10.75
N ILE A 2 1.73 -0.52 9.85
CA ILE A 2 1.47 -1.85 9.27
C ILE A 2 1.83 -2.93 10.30
N GLN A 3 0.92 -3.88 10.53
CA GLN A 3 1.10 -4.98 11.48
C GLN A 3 1.44 -6.31 10.80
N SER A 4 0.95 -6.55 9.59
CA SER A 4 1.17 -7.81 8.86
C SER A 4 1.04 -7.61 7.35
N PHE A 5 1.51 -8.59 6.58
CA PHE A 5 1.45 -8.61 5.13
C PHE A 5 0.87 -9.95 4.66
N ALA A 6 -0.16 -9.91 3.82
CA ALA A 6 -0.68 -11.12 3.16
C ALA A 6 0.21 -11.59 1.98
N CYS A 7 0.96 -10.65 1.37
CA CYS A 7 1.82 -10.93 0.22
C CYS A 7 3.29 -10.76 0.59
N ARG A 8 4.08 -11.84 0.42
CA ARG A 8 5.51 -11.86 0.71
C ARG A 8 6.32 -10.86 -0.12
N GLU A 9 5.94 -10.63 -1.38
CA GLU A 9 6.62 -9.64 -2.24
C GLU A 9 6.35 -8.20 -1.78
N THR A 10 5.15 -7.92 -1.25
CA THR A 10 4.82 -6.61 -0.67
C THR A 10 5.66 -6.34 0.58
N GLU A 11 5.85 -7.36 1.44
CA GLU A 11 6.72 -7.25 2.61
C GLU A 11 8.19 -6.96 2.21
N ARG A 12 8.70 -7.65 1.19
CA ARG A 12 10.04 -7.39 0.64
C ARG A 12 10.19 -5.94 0.19
N VAL A 13 9.23 -5.44 -0.60
CA VAL A 13 9.24 -4.05 -1.07
C VAL A 13 9.22 -3.06 0.10
N PHE A 14 8.43 -3.33 1.14
CA PHE A 14 8.43 -2.51 2.36
C PHE A 14 9.79 -2.48 3.06
N LYS A 15 10.48 -3.63 3.11
CA LYS A 15 11.84 -3.80 3.67
C LYS A 15 12.96 -3.28 2.76
N ARG A 16 12.64 -2.66 1.62
CA ARG A 16 13.60 -2.19 0.59
C ARG A 16 14.37 -3.33 -0.09
N GLU A 17 13.83 -4.53 -0.05
CA GLU A 17 14.35 -5.68 -0.78
C GLU A 17 13.74 -5.73 -2.19
N ILE A 18 14.53 -6.14 -3.18
CA ILE A 18 14.07 -6.24 -4.56
C ILE A 18 13.23 -7.51 -4.72
N SER A 19 11.96 -7.35 -5.07
CA SER A 19 11.14 -8.43 -5.59
C SER A 19 11.58 -8.78 -7.01
N ARG A 20 11.80 -10.07 -7.29
CA ARG A 20 12.04 -10.55 -8.65
C ARG A 20 10.74 -10.76 -9.45
N LYS A 21 9.58 -10.67 -8.78
CA LYS A 21 8.26 -10.94 -9.38
C LYS A 21 7.54 -9.67 -9.82
N LEU A 22 7.84 -8.53 -9.20
CA LEU A 22 7.19 -7.25 -9.48
C LEU A 22 8.10 -6.38 -10.37
N PRO A 23 7.55 -5.61 -11.32
CA PRO A 23 8.32 -4.61 -12.08
C PRO A 23 9.01 -3.58 -11.18
N GLN A 24 10.26 -3.20 -11.48
CA GLN A 24 11.09 -2.34 -10.61
C GLN A 24 10.55 -0.91 -10.46
N ASP A 25 9.92 -0.39 -11.50
CA ASP A 25 9.20 0.89 -11.50
C ASP A 25 8.03 0.87 -10.51
N ILE A 26 7.21 -0.20 -10.54
CA ILE A 26 6.10 -0.39 -9.61
C ILE A 26 6.61 -0.54 -8.18
N GLN A 27 7.70 -1.29 -7.94
CA GLN A 27 8.25 -1.48 -6.60
C GLN A 27 8.65 -0.16 -5.93
N ARG A 28 9.26 0.78 -6.69
CA ARG A 28 9.64 2.10 -6.17
C ARG A 28 8.43 2.91 -5.72
N LEU A 29 7.36 2.91 -6.51
CA LEU A 29 6.12 3.61 -6.16
C LEU A 29 5.40 2.94 -5.00
N ALA A 30 5.30 1.62 -5.03
CA ALA A 30 4.70 0.80 -3.98
C ALA A 30 5.39 1.01 -2.63
N MET A 31 6.73 1.04 -2.58
CA MET A 31 7.49 1.28 -1.36
C MET A 31 7.10 2.61 -0.70
N ARG A 32 6.98 3.69 -1.48
CA ARG A 32 6.56 5.01 -0.97
C ARG A 32 5.14 4.95 -0.40
N LYS A 33 4.21 4.30 -1.09
CA LYS A 33 2.83 4.12 -0.62
C LYS A 33 2.76 3.29 0.66
N LEU A 34 3.56 2.22 0.76
CA LEU A 34 3.62 1.37 1.96
C LEU A 34 4.18 2.11 3.18
N TRP A 35 5.20 2.95 3.00
CA TRP A 35 5.70 3.80 4.07
C TRP A 35 4.69 4.84 4.53
N MET A 36 3.95 5.44 3.59
CA MET A 36 2.83 6.32 3.92
C MET A 36 1.73 5.58 4.71
N LEU A 37 1.33 4.38 4.28
CA LEU A 37 0.40 3.53 5.06
C LEU A 37 0.92 3.21 6.46
N HIS A 38 2.23 2.97 6.57
CA HIS A 38 2.85 2.68 7.85
C HIS A 38 2.85 3.91 8.78
N ALA A 39 3.10 5.10 8.24
CA ALA A 39 3.13 6.36 8.98
C ALA A 39 1.74 6.93 9.31
N ALA A 40 0.72 6.58 8.53
CA ALA A 40 -0.63 7.12 8.69
C ALA A 40 -1.20 6.84 10.09
N LYS A 41 -1.76 7.88 10.71
CA LYS A 41 -2.41 7.85 12.02
C LYS A 41 -3.90 7.52 11.92
N ASP A 42 -4.53 7.96 10.85
CA ASP A 42 -5.93 7.68 10.54
C ASP A 42 -6.14 7.46 9.03
N LEU A 43 -7.34 7.01 8.68
CA LEU A 43 -7.73 6.72 7.30
C LEU A 43 -7.84 7.98 6.43
N GLY A 44 -8.16 9.14 7.03
CA GLY A 44 -8.31 10.41 6.35
C GLY A 44 -7.01 10.91 5.75
N GLU A 45 -5.88 10.69 6.44
CA GLU A 45 -4.53 11.02 5.93
C GLU A 45 -4.25 10.33 4.59
N LEU A 46 -4.79 9.13 4.37
CA LEU A 46 -4.61 8.37 3.12
C LEU A 46 -5.40 8.92 1.93
N ARG A 47 -6.25 9.94 2.12
CA ARG A 47 -6.88 10.68 1.01
C ARG A 47 -5.92 11.64 0.32
N ILE A 48 -4.79 11.95 0.97
CA ILE A 48 -3.76 12.85 0.45
C ILE A 48 -2.50 12.02 0.22
N PRO A 49 -1.89 12.05 -0.98
CA PRO A 49 -2.29 12.81 -2.17
C PRO A 49 -3.52 12.20 -2.89
N PRO A 50 -4.23 12.99 -3.73
CA PRO A 50 -5.40 12.50 -4.50
C PRO A 50 -5.13 11.26 -5.35
N SER A 51 -3.88 11.07 -5.80
CA SER A 51 -3.45 9.89 -6.55
C SER A 51 -3.54 8.58 -5.76
N ASN A 52 -3.73 8.62 -4.44
CA ASN A 52 -4.02 7.44 -3.65
C ASN A 52 -5.34 6.79 -4.09
N HIS A 53 -6.30 7.57 -4.57
CA HIS A 53 -7.64 7.11 -4.93
C HIS A 53 -8.21 6.16 -3.86
N LEU A 54 -8.18 6.59 -2.60
CA LEU A 54 -8.61 5.80 -1.45
C LEU A 54 -10.06 5.35 -1.65
N GLU A 55 -10.27 4.04 -1.67
CA GLU A 55 -11.57 3.43 -1.94
C GLU A 55 -11.93 2.46 -0.80
N ALA A 56 -13.18 2.52 -0.35
CA ALA A 56 -13.75 1.54 0.56
C ALA A 56 -14.25 0.33 -0.23
N LEU A 57 -13.75 -0.86 0.11
CA LEU A 57 -14.12 -2.09 -0.60
C LEU A 57 -15.50 -2.60 -0.16
N LYS A 58 -16.17 -3.31 -1.08
CA LYS A 58 -17.54 -3.82 -0.92
C LYS A 58 -17.56 -5.36 -0.88
N GLY A 59 -18.73 -5.95 -0.57
CA GLY A 59 -18.92 -7.40 -0.51
C GLY A 59 -18.10 -8.05 0.61
N ASP A 60 -17.43 -9.15 0.30
CA ASP A 60 -16.62 -9.94 1.25
C ASP A 60 -15.42 -9.17 1.84
N ARG A 61 -15.07 -8.02 1.24
CA ARG A 61 -14.01 -7.13 1.71
C ARG A 61 -14.54 -5.89 2.43
N LYS A 62 -15.80 -5.89 2.85
CA LYS A 62 -16.39 -4.80 3.64
C LYS A 62 -15.52 -4.52 4.88
N GLY A 63 -15.17 -3.26 5.09
CA GLY A 63 -14.27 -2.82 6.16
C GLY A 63 -12.79 -2.74 5.75
N GLN A 64 -12.45 -3.16 4.52
CA GLN A 64 -11.12 -2.97 3.95
C GLN A 64 -11.09 -1.76 3.02
N TYR A 65 -9.89 -1.25 2.79
CA TYR A 65 -9.62 -0.10 1.92
C TYR A 65 -8.54 -0.42 0.92
N SER A 66 -8.62 0.18 -0.27
CA SER A 66 -7.57 0.12 -1.30
C SER A 66 -6.99 1.50 -1.58
N ILE A 67 -5.71 1.53 -1.91
CA ILE A 67 -5.04 2.68 -2.52
C ILE A 67 -4.38 2.22 -3.82
N ARG A 68 -4.31 3.10 -4.83
CA ARG A 68 -3.67 2.79 -6.11
C ARG A 68 -2.17 3.06 -6.08
N ILE A 69 -1.44 2.23 -6.82
CA ILE A 69 -0.06 2.48 -7.20
C ILE A 69 -0.12 3.00 -8.64
N THR A 70 0.08 4.31 -8.79
CA THR A 70 0.10 5.06 -10.05
C THR A 70 1.40 5.81 -10.19
#